data_AF-A0A1D8GFY9-F1
#
_entry.id   AF-A0A1D8GFY9-F1
#
_cell.length_a   1.000
_cell.length_b   1.000
_cell.length_c   1.000
_cell.angle_alpha   90.00
_cell.angle_beta   90.00
_cell.angle_gamma   90.00
#
_symmetry.space_group_name_H-M   'P 1'
#
loop_
_entity.id
_entity.type
_entity.pdbx_description
1 polymer ?
#
loop_
_entity_poly.entity_id
_entity_poly.type
_entity_poly.pdbx_seq_one_letter_code
_entity_poly.pdbx_strand_id
1 'polypeptide(L)'
;MSDNQMEQDLEIVAKMIPYITQLFDEELSFAVAQNGKYIHVVENDKLKIQAKVGRPLLEGGAGLEAYRTGKTIKKIVSNEVYGIPFISYAIPIKNIDKSIVGILLVAKSLKTRNQILDMATKLNDTIVRTDEILNAFFKSIESVLGDNLRVSSRTEDASENIVKMDRILKLIQHVGKQSNMLGLNATIEAARAAEHGRGFAIVANEITKLSKLSNQSTDEINGILKEVDSSFAMIKESVDDVRLALESQVRNFEDVIQMMQSIKTMVATLNQLSEKL
;
A
#
# COMPACT_ATOMS: atom_id res chain seq x y z
N MET A 1 9.92 -61.00 29.75
CA MET A 1 8.50 -60.61 29.95
C MET A 1 7.66 -61.55 29.13
N SER A 2 6.52 -62.03 29.67
CA SER A 2 5.58 -62.84 28.89
C SER A 2 4.87 -61.98 27.85
N ASP A 3 4.52 -62.54 26.69
CA ASP A 3 3.75 -61.86 25.62
C ASP A 3 2.51 -61.12 26.16
N ASN A 4 1.92 -61.64 27.24
CA ASN A 4 0.76 -61.07 27.93
C ASN A 4 1.01 -59.68 28.56
N GLN A 5 2.25 -59.35 28.97
CA GLN A 5 2.59 -58.03 29.53
C GLN A 5 2.76 -56.98 28.42
N MET A 6 3.28 -57.40 27.26
CA MET A 6 3.46 -56.54 26.08
C MET A 6 2.12 -56.15 25.46
N GLU A 7 1.16 -57.07 25.43
CA GLU A 7 -0.19 -56.81 24.97
C GLU A 7 -0.92 -55.81 25.89
N GLN A 8 -0.73 -55.93 27.22
CA GLN A 8 -1.26 -54.99 28.20
C GLN A 8 -0.71 -53.57 28.05
N ASP A 9 0.60 -53.41 27.79
CA ASP A 9 1.22 -52.08 27.64
C ASP A 9 0.65 -51.32 26.42
N LEU A 10 0.48 -52.01 25.29
CA LEU A 10 -0.11 -51.42 24.09
C LEU A 10 -1.62 -51.14 24.26
N GLU A 11 -2.33 -52.00 24.99
CA GLU A 11 -3.75 -51.79 25.31
C GLU A 11 -3.96 -50.56 26.19
N ILE A 12 -3.05 -50.30 27.14
CA ILE A 12 -3.07 -49.07 27.95
C ILE A 12 -2.86 -47.84 27.06
N VAL A 13 -1.86 -47.86 26.17
CA VAL A 13 -1.63 -46.76 25.22
C VAL A 13 -2.87 -46.51 24.35
N ALA A 14 -3.50 -47.58 23.85
CA ALA A 14 -4.75 -47.49 23.08
C ALA A 14 -5.89 -46.86 23.89
N LYS A 15 -6.08 -47.27 25.14
CA LYS A 15 -7.11 -46.71 26.05
C LYS A 15 -6.89 -45.23 26.37
N MET A 16 -5.65 -44.74 26.32
CA MET A 16 -5.33 -43.34 26.58
C MET A 16 -5.61 -42.41 25.39
N ILE A 17 -5.64 -42.92 24.16
CA ILE A 17 -5.79 -42.11 22.94
C ILE A 17 -7.02 -41.17 22.98
N PRO A 18 -8.24 -41.60 23.37
CA PRO A 18 -9.40 -40.71 23.41
C PRO A 18 -9.25 -39.52 24.38
N TYR A 19 -8.47 -39.68 25.44
CA TYR A 19 -8.15 -38.58 26.35
C TYR A 19 -7.09 -37.66 25.75
N ILE A 20 -6.07 -38.23 25.10
CA ILE A 20 -5.04 -37.46 24.39
C ILE A 20 -5.68 -36.60 23.28
N THR A 21 -6.65 -37.13 22.53
CA THR A 21 -7.35 -36.36 21.49
C THR A 21 -8.14 -35.17 22.05
N GLN A 22 -8.53 -35.19 23.32
CA GLN A 22 -9.20 -34.04 23.98
C GLN A 22 -8.21 -32.96 24.41
N LEU A 23 -6.92 -33.27 24.52
CA LEU A 23 -5.88 -32.31 24.92
C LEU A 23 -5.42 -31.41 23.78
N PHE A 24 -5.75 -31.75 22.53
CA PHE A 24 -5.31 -31.02 21.34
C PHE A 24 -6.50 -30.58 20.50
N ASP A 25 -6.57 -29.30 20.18
CA ASP A 25 -7.55 -28.73 19.23
C ASP A 25 -7.21 -29.05 17.75
N GLU A 26 -6.13 -29.81 17.51
CA GLU A 26 -5.67 -30.16 16.18
C GLU A 26 -6.43 -31.35 15.59
N GLU A 27 -6.54 -31.37 14.26
CA GLU A 27 -7.05 -32.52 13.50
C GLU A 27 -6.01 -33.66 13.55
N LEU A 28 -6.05 -34.45 14.63
CA LEU A 28 -5.16 -35.58 14.88
C LEU A 28 -5.90 -36.92 14.80
N SER A 29 -5.33 -37.87 14.05
CA SER A 29 -5.75 -39.27 14.05
C SER A 29 -4.66 -40.14 14.64
N PHE A 30 -5.02 -41.16 15.40
CA PHE A 30 -4.09 -41.99 16.14
C PHE A 30 -4.25 -43.46 15.75
N ALA A 31 -3.16 -44.21 15.79
CA ALA A 31 -3.20 -45.65 15.68
C ALA A 31 -2.09 -46.30 16.50
N VAL A 32 -2.31 -47.54 16.90
CA VAL A 32 -1.28 -48.40 17.50
C VAL A 32 -1.11 -49.59 16.58
N ALA A 33 0.15 -49.93 16.29
CA ALA A 33 0.50 -51.09 15.49
C ALA A 33 1.44 -52.02 16.24
N GLN A 34 1.27 -53.33 16.03
CA GLN A 34 2.12 -54.39 16.56
C GLN A 34 2.39 -55.40 15.45
N ASN A 35 3.62 -55.93 15.40
CA ASN A 35 4.04 -56.90 14.38
C ASN A 35 3.71 -56.47 12.94
N GLY A 36 3.86 -55.18 12.64
CA GLY A 36 3.59 -54.60 11.33
C GLY A 36 2.10 -54.47 10.95
N LYS A 37 1.16 -54.65 11.89
CA LYS A 37 -0.29 -54.51 11.65
C LYS A 37 -0.94 -53.57 12.66
N TYR A 38 -1.99 -52.86 12.23
CA TYR A 38 -2.79 -52.02 13.13
C TYR A 38 -3.55 -52.88 14.13
N ILE A 39 -3.45 -52.54 15.42
CA ILE A 39 -4.23 -53.17 16.50
C ILE A 39 -5.29 -52.22 17.08
N HIS A 40 -5.07 -50.91 16.97
CA HIS A 40 -6.04 -49.89 17.34
C HIS A 40 -5.96 -48.69 16.40
N VAL A 41 -7.11 -48.07 16.10
CA VAL A 41 -7.20 -46.89 15.24
C VAL A 41 -8.31 -45.98 15.77
N VAL A 42 -8.01 -44.70 15.94
CA VAL A 42 -8.93 -43.62 16.29
C VAL A 42 -8.74 -42.52 15.26
N GLU A 43 -9.69 -42.39 14.33
CA GLU A 43 -9.64 -41.36 13.30
C GLU A 43 -10.45 -40.13 13.69
N ASN A 44 -9.89 -38.95 13.42
CA ASN A 44 -10.63 -37.71 13.43
C ASN A 44 -11.49 -37.62 12.16
N ASP A 45 -12.73 -37.13 12.27
CA ASP A 45 -13.64 -37.02 11.13
C ASP A 45 -13.11 -36.15 9.98
N LYS A 46 -12.23 -35.19 10.30
CA LYS A 46 -11.60 -34.31 9.33
C LYS A 46 -10.27 -34.84 8.79
N LEU A 47 -9.74 -35.93 9.36
CA LEU A 47 -8.50 -36.58 8.95
C LEU A 47 -8.64 -38.12 8.90
N LYS A 48 -9.39 -38.61 7.91
CA LYS A 48 -9.63 -40.05 7.71
C LYS A 48 -8.49 -40.68 6.89
N ILE A 49 -7.51 -41.25 7.58
CA ILE A 49 -6.33 -41.90 6.98
C ILE A 49 -6.61 -43.32 6.47
N GLN A 50 -7.88 -43.77 6.52
CA GLN A 50 -8.36 -45.07 6.05
C GLN A 50 -7.65 -46.26 6.70
N ALA A 51 -7.06 -46.07 7.87
CA ALA A 51 -6.40 -47.13 8.62
C ALA A 51 -7.46 -48.05 9.25
N LYS A 52 -7.21 -49.36 9.25
CA LYS A 52 -8.14 -50.35 9.82
C LYS A 52 -7.39 -51.38 10.64
N VAL A 53 -7.96 -51.73 11.79
CA VAL A 53 -7.46 -52.82 12.65
C VAL A 53 -7.30 -54.11 11.83
N GLY A 54 -6.19 -54.81 12.05
CA GLY A 54 -5.80 -56.03 11.34
C GLY A 54 -5.08 -55.82 10.01
N ARG A 55 -5.14 -54.62 9.41
CA ARG A 55 -4.43 -54.33 8.14
C ARG A 55 -2.93 -54.09 8.39
N PRO A 56 -2.06 -54.43 7.42
CA PRO A 56 -0.62 -54.17 7.52
C PRO A 56 -0.31 -52.68 7.39
N LEU A 57 0.82 -52.26 7.97
CA LEU A 57 1.42 -50.96 7.71
C LEU A 57 1.88 -50.88 6.25
N LEU A 58 1.51 -49.81 5.55
CA LEU A 58 1.79 -49.66 4.12
C LEU A 58 3.21 -49.14 3.86
N GLU A 59 3.78 -49.58 2.73
CA GLU A 59 4.99 -48.98 2.15
C GLU A 59 4.79 -47.49 1.88
N GLY A 60 5.84 -46.69 2.05
CA GLY A 60 5.75 -45.23 1.98
C GLY A 60 5.17 -44.56 3.24
N GLY A 61 4.50 -45.30 4.13
CA GLY A 61 4.07 -44.82 5.45
C GLY A 61 5.21 -44.66 6.44
N ALA A 62 5.03 -43.84 7.49
CA ALA A 62 6.05 -43.69 8.55
C ALA A 62 6.10 -44.89 9.50
N GLY A 63 4.96 -45.56 9.71
CA GLY A 63 4.89 -46.70 10.63
C GLY A 63 5.75 -47.88 10.21
N LEU A 64 5.73 -48.28 8.93
CA LEU A 64 6.53 -49.41 8.45
C LEU A 64 8.04 -49.11 8.52
N GLU A 65 8.42 -47.86 8.25
CA GLU A 65 9.81 -47.41 8.37
C GLU A 65 10.29 -47.41 9.82
N ALA A 66 9.47 -46.91 10.75
CA ALA A 66 9.75 -46.95 12.18
C ALA A 66 9.84 -48.40 12.70
N TYR A 67 9.01 -49.32 12.18
CA TYR A 67 9.05 -50.75 12.50
C TYR A 67 10.39 -51.39 12.10
N ARG A 68 10.86 -51.08 10.89
CA ARG A 68 12.12 -51.64 10.35
C ARG A 68 13.36 -51.05 11.00
N THR A 69 13.35 -49.75 11.27
CA THR A 69 14.53 -49.01 11.74
C THR A 69 14.63 -48.91 13.26
N GLY A 70 13.52 -49.05 13.97
CA GLY A 70 13.41 -48.79 15.41
C GLY A 70 13.66 -47.34 15.81
N LYS A 71 13.62 -46.40 14.86
CA LYS A 71 13.77 -44.97 15.11
C LYS A 71 12.42 -44.26 15.05
N THR A 72 12.30 -43.15 15.75
CA THR A 72 11.17 -42.24 15.60
C THR A 72 11.23 -41.60 14.21
N ILE A 73 10.15 -41.71 13.45
CA ILE A 73 10.04 -41.15 12.11
C ILE A 73 8.99 -40.03 12.14
N LYS A 74 9.38 -38.83 11.70
CA LYS A 74 8.47 -37.73 11.36
C LYS A 74 8.59 -37.47 9.87
N LYS A 75 7.53 -37.68 9.10
CA LYS A 75 7.52 -37.34 7.67
C LYS A 75 6.13 -36.98 7.16
N ILE A 76 6.11 -36.27 6.04
CA ILE A 76 4.88 -36.08 5.26
C ILE A 76 4.61 -37.38 4.49
N VAL A 77 3.44 -37.95 4.68
CA VAL A 77 2.94 -39.09 3.90
C VAL A 77 2.10 -38.55 2.76
N SER A 78 2.39 -39.00 1.54
CA SER A 78 1.68 -38.60 0.32
C SER A 78 0.25 -39.14 0.30
N ASN A 79 -0.63 -38.48 -0.46
CA ASN A 79 -1.99 -38.95 -0.71
C ASN A 79 -2.03 -40.31 -1.44
N GLU A 80 -0.98 -40.69 -2.16
CA GLU A 80 -0.89 -41.99 -2.85
C GLU A 80 -0.91 -43.19 -1.90
N VAL A 81 -0.51 -43.00 -0.63
CA VAL A 81 -0.40 -44.10 0.34
C VAL A 81 -1.73 -44.36 1.04
N TYR A 82 -2.42 -43.29 1.49
CA TYR A 82 -3.62 -43.38 2.35
C TYR A 82 -4.80 -42.53 1.85
N GLY A 83 -4.74 -42.01 0.63
CA GLY A 83 -5.77 -41.18 -0.01
C GLY A 83 -5.75 -39.69 0.35
N ILE A 84 -5.10 -39.32 1.45
CA ILE A 84 -4.94 -37.91 1.90
C ILE A 84 -3.51 -37.66 2.40
N PRO A 85 -2.95 -36.45 2.20
CA PRO A 85 -1.61 -36.14 2.67
C PRO A 85 -1.66 -35.65 4.14
N PHE A 86 -0.71 -36.09 4.96
CA PHE A 86 -0.62 -35.71 6.38
C PHE A 86 0.79 -35.85 6.92
N ILE A 87 1.09 -35.21 8.04
CA ILE A 87 2.34 -35.45 8.78
C ILE A 87 2.12 -36.67 9.66
N SER A 88 2.93 -37.70 9.46
CA SER A 88 2.93 -38.89 10.30
C SER A 88 4.11 -38.86 11.27
N TYR A 89 3.79 -38.99 12.56
CA TYR A 89 4.72 -39.27 13.64
C TYR A 89 4.59 -40.76 13.97
N ALA A 90 5.65 -41.53 13.74
CA ALA A 90 5.72 -42.93 14.11
C ALA A 90 6.76 -43.10 15.21
N ILE A 91 6.30 -43.45 16.42
CA ILE A 91 7.11 -43.55 17.62
C ILE A 91 7.14 -45.03 18.04
N PRO A 92 8.28 -45.72 17.90
CA PRO A 92 8.42 -47.07 18.41
C PRO A 92 8.28 -47.09 19.94
N ILE A 93 7.33 -47.88 20.42
CA ILE A 93 7.16 -48.19 21.83
C ILE A 93 8.13 -49.33 22.13
N LYS A 94 9.07 -49.06 23.04
CA LYS A 94 10.16 -49.98 23.36
C LYS A 94 10.07 -50.49 24.77
N ASN A 95 10.53 -51.71 24.96
CA ASN A 95 10.72 -52.28 26.27
C ASN A 95 12.03 -51.77 26.91
N ILE A 96 12.26 -52.14 28.18
CA ILE A 96 13.49 -51.78 28.92
C ILE A 96 14.75 -52.29 28.20
N ASP A 97 14.66 -53.45 27.55
CA ASP A 97 15.74 -54.05 26.74
C ASP A 97 15.89 -53.42 25.33
N LYS A 98 15.12 -52.36 25.03
CA LYS A 98 15.06 -51.65 23.74
C LYS A 98 14.43 -52.44 22.58
N SER A 99 13.87 -53.63 22.80
CA SER A 99 13.04 -54.31 21.81
C SER A 99 11.78 -53.52 21.49
N ILE A 100 11.33 -53.54 20.23
CA ILE A 100 10.13 -52.83 19.79
C ILE A 100 8.91 -53.68 20.13
N VAL A 101 8.06 -53.17 21.00
CA VAL A 101 6.80 -53.82 21.40
C VAL A 101 5.68 -53.45 20.43
N GLY A 102 5.67 -52.20 19.97
CA GLY A 102 4.69 -51.68 19.01
C GLY A 102 5.08 -50.30 18.53
N ILE A 103 4.18 -49.64 17.81
CA ILE A 103 4.39 -48.30 17.26
C ILE A 103 3.15 -47.46 17.52
N LEU A 104 3.34 -46.33 18.19
CA LEU A 104 2.34 -45.28 18.26
C LEU A 104 2.44 -44.44 16.99
N LEU A 105 1.32 -44.29 16.30
CA LEU A 105 1.18 -43.50 15.10
C LEU A 105 0.27 -42.32 15.39
N VAL A 106 0.73 -41.12 15.05
CA VAL A 106 -0.07 -39.90 15.07
C VAL A 106 -0.03 -39.32 13.66
N ALA A 107 -1.18 -39.14 13.07
CA ALA A 107 -1.38 -38.41 11.83
C ALA A 107 -1.90 -37.01 12.17
N LYS A 108 -1.24 -35.99 11.64
CA LYS A 108 -1.61 -34.58 11.80
C LYS A 108 -1.93 -33.96 10.45
N SER A 109 -3.05 -33.26 10.38
CA SER A 109 -3.51 -32.54 9.18
C SER A 109 -2.50 -31.49 8.71
N LEU A 110 -2.28 -31.42 7.40
CA LEU A 110 -1.47 -30.38 6.75
C LEU A 110 -2.24 -29.08 6.50
N LYS A 111 -3.55 -29.04 6.81
CA LYS A 111 -4.44 -27.94 6.44
C LYS A 111 -3.98 -26.60 6.99
N THR A 112 -3.75 -26.49 8.30
CA THR A 112 -3.30 -25.24 8.94
C THR A 112 -1.96 -24.77 8.40
N ARG A 113 -1.01 -25.71 8.22
CA ARG A 113 0.31 -25.42 7.63
C ARG A 113 0.18 -24.83 6.23
N ASN A 114 -0.60 -25.48 5.37
CA ASN A 114 -0.81 -25.03 3.99
C ASN A 114 -1.57 -23.71 3.92
N GLN A 115 -2.55 -23.49 4.79
CA GLN A 115 -3.26 -22.21 4.90
C GLN A 115 -2.30 -21.07 5.25
N ILE A 116 -1.37 -21.29 6.20
CA ILE A 116 -0.36 -20.28 6.56
C ILE A 116 0.57 -20.00 5.38
N LEU A 117 1.03 -21.02 4.64
CA LEU A 117 1.88 -20.81 3.47
C LEU A 117 1.16 -20.05 2.34
N ASP A 118 -0.10 -20.36 2.09
CA ASP A 118 -0.94 -19.64 1.11
C ASP A 118 -1.13 -18.18 1.53
N MET A 119 -1.45 -17.92 2.81
CA MET A 119 -1.56 -16.56 3.35
C MET A 119 -0.23 -15.80 3.25
N ALA A 120 0.90 -16.43 3.58
CA ALA A 120 2.22 -15.83 3.48
C ALA A 120 2.57 -15.46 2.03
N THR A 121 2.23 -16.33 1.07
CA THR A 121 2.43 -16.07 -0.37
C THR A 121 1.58 -14.88 -0.83
N LYS A 122 0.29 -14.85 -0.49
CA LYS A 122 -0.62 -13.74 -0.82
C LYS A 122 -0.17 -12.41 -0.20
N LEU A 123 0.34 -12.44 1.03
CA LEU A 123 0.91 -11.27 1.68
C LEU A 123 2.15 -10.79 0.93
N ASN A 124 3.04 -11.70 0.51
CA ASN A 124 4.22 -11.33 -0.26
C ASN A 124 3.86 -10.71 -1.62
N ASP A 125 2.86 -11.23 -2.32
CA ASP A 125 2.36 -10.62 -3.56
C ASP A 125 1.80 -9.22 -3.31
N THR A 126 1.08 -9.04 -2.20
CA THR A 126 0.56 -7.73 -1.79
C THR A 126 1.70 -6.75 -1.49
N ILE A 127 2.79 -7.22 -0.88
CA ILE A 127 3.98 -6.42 -0.62
C ILE A 127 4.62 -5.92 -1.92
N VAL A 128 4.81 -6.82 -2.89
CA VAL A 128 5.40 -6.47 -4.20
C VAL A 128 4.52 -5.45 -4.93
N ARG A 129 3.21 -5.68 -4.98
CA ARG A 129 2.27 -4.72 -5.60
C ARG A 129 2.27 -3.36 -4.90
N THR A 130 2.38 -3.35 -3.58
CA THR A 130 2.44 -2.09 -2.82
C THR A 130 3.73 -1.32 -3.14
N ASP A 131 4.86 -2.01 -3.30
CA ASP A 131 6.13 -1.41 -3.70
C ASP A 131 6.06 -0.76 -5.10
N GLU A 132 5.38 -1.41 -6.06
CA GLU A 132 5.12 -0.85 -7.38
C GLU A 132 4.27 0.43 -7.32
N ILE A 133 3.21 0.41 -6.50
CA ILE A 133 2.34 1.57 -6.27
C ILE A 133 3.12 2.72 -5.63
N LEU A 134 3.96 2.44 -4.64
CA LEU A 134 4.82 3.44 -3.99
C LEU A 134 5.76 4.12 -5.00
N ASN A 135 6.42 3.32 -5.85
CA ASN A 135 7.30 3.85 -6.89
C ASN A 135 6.56 4.72 -7.92
N ALA A 136 5.37 4.31 -8.35
CA ALA A 136 4.53 5.11 -9.24
C ALA A 136 4.09 6.42 -8.56
N PHE A 137 3.79 6.36 -7.26
CA PHE A 137 3.39 7.53 -6.49
C PHE A 137 4.53 8.54 -6.35
N PHE A 138 5.75 8.11 -6.03
CA PHE A 138 6.91 9.01 -5.94
C PHE A 138 7.13 9.79 -7.24
N LYS A 139 7.05 9.11 -8.40
CA LYS A 139 7.12 9.77 -9.71
C LYS A 139 6.01 10.80 -9.90
N SER A 140 4.80 10.52 -9.40
CA SER A 140 3.69 11.47 -9.43
C SER A 140 3.99 12.69 -8.55
N ILE A 141 4.53 12.52 -7.34
CA ILE A 141 4.94 13.65 -6.48
C ILE A 141 5.98 14.50 -7.20
N GLU A 142 7.02 13.89 -7.76
CA GLU A 142 8.07 14.61 -8.48
C GLU A 142 7.51 15.42 -9.66
N SER A 143 6.58 14.83 -10.41
CA SER A 143 5.90 15.52 -11.50
C SER A 143 5.10 16.72 -11.00
N VAL A 144 4.29 16.54 -9.95
CA VAL A 144 3.44 17.60 -9.39
C VAL A 144 4.29 18.71 -8.77
N LEU A 145 5.39 18.38 -8.09
CA LEU A 145 6.37 19.36 -7.59
C LEU A 145 6.96 20.17 -8.75
N GLY A 146 7.37 19.49 -9.82
CA GLY A 146 7.90 20.14 -11.03
C GLY A 146 6.89 21.06 -11.71
N ASP A 147 5.61 20.68 -11.74
CA ASP A 147 4.54 21.52 -12.28
C ASP A 147 4.22 22.70 -11.36
N ASN A 148 4.21 22.48 -10.04
CA ASN A 148 3.98 23.54 -9.06
C ASN A 148 5.07 24.63 -9.14
N LEU A 149 6.34 24.22 -9.28
CA LEU A 149 7.46 25.17 -9.49
C LEU A 149 7.31 25.96 -10.80
N ARG A 150 6.83 25.32 -11.88
CA ARG A 150 6.55 26.01 -13.15
C ARG A 150 5.41 27.02 -13.02
N VAL A 151 4.36 26.70 -12.26
CA VAL A 151 3.26 27.62 -11.98
C VAL A 151 3.77 28.82 -11.17
N SER A 152 4.59 28.59 -10.15
CA SER A 152 5.22 29.67 -9.36
C SER A 152 6.02 30.62 -10.25
N SER A 153 6.92 30.09 -11.07
CA SER A 153 7.77 30.90 -11.96
C SER A 153 6.93 31.70 -12.97
N ARG A 154 5.92 31.09 -13.60
CA ARG A 154 5.04 31.81 -14.55
C ARG A 154 4.21 32.89 -13.86
N THR A 155 3.83 32.68 -12.61
CA THR A 155 3.09 33.66 -11.81
C THR A 155 3.98 34.85 -11.47
N GLU A 156 5.25 34.62 -11.14
CA GLU A 156 6.24 35.69 -10.93
C GLU A 156 6.47 36.51 -12.21
N ASP A 157 6.70 35.85 -13.35
CA ASP A 157 6.85 36.53 -14.65
C ASP A 157 5.62 37.38 -15.01
N ALA A 158 4.42 36.86 -14.73
CA ALA A 158 3.17 37.57 -14.99
C ALA A 158 3.00 38.80 -14.07
N SER A 159 3.35 38.68 -12.78
CA SER A 159 3.34 39.80 -11.83
C SER A 159 4.34 40.89 -12.25
N GLU A 160 5.53 40.53 -12.74
CA GLU A 160 6.48 41.52 -13.30
C GLU A 160 5.89 42.26 -14.51
N ASN A 161 5.13 41.56 -15.36
CA ASN A 161 4.49 42.17 -16.53
C ASN A 161 3.37 43.14 -16.13
N ILE A 162 2.63 42.86 -15.05
CA ILE A 162 1.67 43.82 -14.48
C ILE A 162 2.38 45.10 -14.03
N VAL A 163 3.52 44.97 -13.32
CA VAL A 163 4.31 46.12 -12.89
C VAL A 163 4.78 46.96 -14.08
N LYS A 164 5.17 46.31 -15.19
CA LYS A 164 5.53 47.02 -16.43
C LYS A 164 4.32 47.72 -17.05
N MET A 165 3.14 47.09 -17.07
CA MET A 165 1.91 47.71 -17.59
C MET A 165 1.47 48.92 -16.76
N ASP A 166 1.53 48.86 -15.42
CA ASP A 166 1.24 50.00 -14.55
C ASP A 166 2.12 51.22 -14.88
N ARG A 167 3.41 51.01 -15.18
CA ARG A 167 4.30 52.10 -15.62
C ARG A 167 3.87 52.72 -16.95
N ILE A 168 3.45 51.89 -17.91
CA ILE A 168 2.97 52.37 -19.22
C ILE A 168 1.67 53.16 -19.06
N LEU A 169 0.73 52.68 -18.25
CA LEU A 169 -0.53 53.40 -18.00
C LEU A 169 -0.29 54.75 -17.33
N LYS A 170 0.62 54.82 -16.35
CA LYS A 170 1.03 56.09 -15.73
C LYS A 170 1.61 57.08 -16.74
N LEU A 171 2.38 56.60 -17.72
CA LEU A 171 2.88 57.43 -18.81
C LEU A 171 1.75 57.94 -19.71
N ILE A 172 0.81 57.06 -20.10
CA ILE A 172 -0.35 57.46 -20.92
C ILE A 172 -1.20 58.49 -20.17
N GLN A 173 -1.44 58.32 -18.87
CA GLN A 173 -2.13 59.30 -18.03
C GLN A 173 -1.41 60.64 -17.99
N HIS A 174 -0.08 60.62 -17.90
CA HIS A 174 0.72 61.85 -17.94
C HIS A 174 0.56 62.57 -19.28
N VAL A 175 0.66 61.85 -20.40
CA VAL A 175 0.46 62.38 -21.75
C VAL A 175 -0.96 62.90 -21.92
N GLY A 176 -1.98 62.17 -21.48
CA GLY A 176 -3.38 62.60 -21.53
C GLY A 176 -3.63 63.88 -20.72
N LYS A 177 -3.06 64.01 -19.52
CA LYS A 177 -3.11 65.26 -18.74
C LYS A 177 -2.43 66.42 -19.47
N GLN A 178 -1.28 66.19 -20.09
CA GLN A 178 -0.56 67.23 -20.85
C GLN A 178 -1.34 67.65 -22.10
N SER A 179 -1.89 66.70 -22.85
CA SER A 179 -2.73 66.97 -24.03
C SER A 179 -4.01 67.73 -23.66
N ASN A 180 -4.63 67.40 -22.52
CA ASN A 180 -5.77 68.15 -21.99
C ASN A 180 -5.39 69.61 -21.67
N MET A 181 -4.22 69.83 -21.07
CA MET A 181 -3.72 71.19 -20.80
C MET A 181 -3.42 71.97 -22.09
N LEU A 182 -2.83 71.31 -23.10
CA LEU A 182 -2.57 71.92 -24.41
C LEU A 182 -3.87 72.27 -25.14
N GLY A 183 -4.86 71.37 -25.14
CA GLY A 183 -6.19 71.61 -25.71
C GLY A 183 -6.92 72.77 -25.01
N LEU A 184 -6.80 72.87 -23.68
CA LEU A 184 -7.36 73.99 -22.92
C LEU A 184 -6.70 75.32 -23.31
N ASN A 185 -5.36 75.37 -23.38
CA ASN A 185 -4.63 76.56 -23.79
C ASN A 185 -4.99 76.98 -25.23
N ALA A 186 -5.11 76.03 -26.15
CA ALA A 186 -5.53 76.29 -27.52
C ALA A 186 -6.98 76.81 -27.60
N THR A 187 -7.87 76.32 -26.74
CA THR A 187 -9.26 76.81 -26.65
C THR A 187 -9.31 78.26 -26.19
N ILE A 188 -8.47 78.63 -25.21
CA ILE A 188 -8.33 80.01 -24.73
C ILE A 188 -7.83 80.93 -25.85
N GLU A 189 -6.79 80.52 -26.57
CA GLU A 189 -6.20 81.35 -27.64
C GLU A 189 -7.14 81.47 -28.86
N ALA A 190 -7.88 80.40 -29.17
CA ALA A 190 -8.93 80.41 -30.19
C ALA A 190 -10.07 81.39 -29.83
N ALA A 191 -10.47 81.46 -28.56
CA ALA A 191 -11.44 82.47 -28.10
C ALA A 191 -10.89 83.90 -28.23
N ARG A 192 -9.58 84.07 -28.00
CA ARG A 192 -8.88 85.36 -28.10
C ARG A 192 -8.81 85.89 -29.54
N ALA A 193 -8.71 84.98 -30.53
CA ALA A 193 -8.75 85.30 -31.96
C ALA A 193 -10.17 85.58 -32.52
N ALA A 194 -11.21 85.52 -31.67
CA ALA A 194 -12.60 85.81 -32.01
C ALA A 194 -13.10 85.05 -33.26
N GLU A 195 -13.63 85.74 -34.27
CA GLU A 195 -14.17 85.14 -35.51
C GLU A 195 -13.14 84.28 -36.25
N HIS A 196 -11.85 84.65 -36.23
CA HIS A 196 -10.77 83.89 -36.90
C HIS A 196 -10.39 82.60 -36.16
N GLY A 197 -10.74 82.46 -34.88
CA GLY A 197 -10.40 81.30 -34.05
C GLY A 197 -11.46 80.20 -34.01
N ARG A 198 -12.65 80.39 -34.60
CA ARG A 198 -13.78 79.44 -34.50
C ARG A 198 -13.42 77.99 -34.89
N GLY A 199 -12.70 77.81 -36.01
CA GLY A 199 -12.28 76.48 -36.45
C GLY A 199 -11.28 75.81 -35.49
N PHE A 200 -10.33 76.59 -34.97
CA PHE A 200 -9.36 76.12 -33.97
C PHE A 200 -10.02 75.76 -32.63
N ALA A 201 -11.06 76.49 -32.22
CA ALA A 201 -11.82 76.20 -30.99
C ALA A 201 -12.51 74.82 -31.04
N ILE A 202 -13.03 74.43 -32.21
CA ILE A 202 -13.65 73.10 -32.39
C ILE A 202 -12.60 72.00 -32.21
N VAL A 203 -11.45 72.14 -32.85
CA VAL A 203 -10.34 71.16 -32.75
C VAL A 203 -9.81 71.08 -31.31
N ALA A 204 -9.62 72.23 -30.65
CA ALA A 204 -9.11 72.28 -29.28
C ALA A 204 -10.06 71.63 -28.26
N ASN A 205 -11.38 71.82 -28.42
CA ASN A 205 -12.39 71.12 -27.62
C ASN A 205 -12.36 69.60 -27.84
N GLU A 206 -12.20 69.14 -29.08
CA GLU A 206 -12.13 67.70 -29.38
C GLU A 206 -10.85 67.07 -28.79
N ILE A 207 -9.70 67.76 -28.85
CA ILE A 207 -8.46 67.32 -28.17
C ILE A 207 -8.68 67.17 -26.66
N THR A 208 -9.34 68.15 -26.04
CA THR A 208 -9.63 68.13 -24.60
C THR A 208 -10.54 66.95 -24.24
N LYS A 209 -11.59 66.72 -25.04
CA LYS A 209 -12.53 65.60 -24.86
C LYS A 209 -11.83 64.24 -25.00
N LEU A 210 -11.03 64.06 -26.06
CA LEU A 210 -10.25 62.83 -26.29
C LEU A 210 -9.24 62.57 -25.16
N SER A 211 -8.59 63.63 -24.67
CA SER A 211 -7.64 63.52 -23.55
C SER A 211 -8.30 63.07 -22.26
N LYS A 212 -9.49 63.59 -21.94
CA LYS A 212 -10.29 63.15 -20.77
C LYS A 212 -10.74 61.70 -20.91
N LEU A 213 -11.24 61.33 -22.09
CA LEU A 213 -11.65 59.95 -22.36
C LEU A 213 -10.47 58.98 -22.23
N SER A 214 -9.30 59.34 -22.76
CA SER A 214 -8.08 58.55 -22.63
C SER A 214 -7.68 58.33 -21.17
N ASN A 215 -7.71 59.38 -20.34
CA ASN A 215 -7.41 59.25 -18.91
C ASN A 215 -8.41 58.32 -18.21
N GLN A 216 -9.72 58.49 -18.48
CA GLN A 216 -10.74 57.63 -17.90
C GLN A 216 -10.52 56.16 -18.28
N SER A 217 -10.26 55.86 -19.55
CA SER A 217 -9.96 54.49 -19.99
C SER A 217 -8.72 53.93 -19.31
N THR A 218 -7.66 54.73 -19.11
CA THR A 218 -6.47 54.24 -18.38
C THR A 218 -6.74 53.97 -16.90
N ASP A 219 -7.61 54.76 -16.25
CA ASP A 219 -8.01 54.51 -14.85
C ASP A 219 -8.80 53.20 -14.74
N GLU A 220 -9.72 52.94 -15.67
CA GLU A 220 -10.47 51.68 -15.76
C GLU A 220 -9.54 50.48 -15.96
N ILE A 221 -8.58 50.57 -16.89
CA ILE A 221 -7.58 49.51 -17.11
C ILE A 221 -6.73 49.28 -15.85
N ASN A 222 -6.34 50.35 -15.14
CA ASN A 222 -5.57 50.23 -13.91
C ASN A 222 -6.36 49.51 -12.80
N GLY A 223 -7.68 49.70 -12.73
CA GLY A 223 -8.57 48.93 -11.86
C GLY A 223 -8.49 47.43 -12.16
N ILE A 224 -8.64 47.06 -13.43
CA ILE A 224 -8.57 45.66 -13.89
C ILE A 224 -7.20 45.05 -13.54
N LEU A 225 -6.09 45.76 -13.76
CA LEU A 225 -4.76 45.24 -13.45
C LEU A 225 -4.57 44.94 -11.96
N LYS A 226 -5.16 45.73 -11.06
CA LYS A 226 -5.11 45.46 -9.61
C LYS A 226 -5.86 44.18 -9.24
N GLU A 227 -7.00 43.93 -9.88
CA GLU A 227 -7.76 42.69 -9.68
C GLU A 227 -6.97 41.47 -10.17
N VAL A 228 -6.29 41.60 -11.31
CA VAL A 228 -5.41 40.54 -11.85
C VAL A 228 -4.22 40.30 -10.91
N ASP A 229 -3.59 41.35 -10.38
CA ASP A 229 -2.47 41.23 -9.42
C ASP A 229 -2.91 40.53 -8.11
N SER A 230 -4.08 40.90 -7.59
CA SER A 230 -4.69 40.21 -6.45
C SER A 230 -4.94 38.74 -6.74
N SER A 231 -5.37 38.40 -7.96
CA SER A 231 -5.59 37.01 -8.36
C SER A 231 -4.28 36.22 -8.40
N PHE A 232 -3.17 36.83 -8.85
CA PHE A 232 -1.85 36.20 -8.80
C PHE A 232 -1.34 36.01 -7.37
N ALA A 233 -1.63 36.92 -6.44
CA ALA A 233 -1.30 36.73 -5.03
C ALA A 233 -1.99 35.48 -4.45
N MET A 234 -3.27 35.27 -4.77
CA MET A 234 -4.01 34.06 -4.36
C MET A 234 -3.45 32.78 -5.01
N ILE A 235 -3.02 32.85 -6.28
CA ILE A 235 -2.36 31.73 -6.96
C ILE A 235 -1.06 31.38 -6.24
N LYS A 236 -0.26 32.38 -5.83
CA LYS A 236 0.99 32.16 -5.11
C LYS A 236 0.77 31.48 -3.75
N GLU A 237 -0.25 31.88 -3.01
CA GLU A 237 -0.66 31.21 -1.76
C GLU A 237 -1.05 29.74 -2.03
N SER A 238 -1.85 29.51 -3.08
CA SER A 238 -2.26 28.15 -3.47
C SER A 238 -1.08 27.26 -3.86
N VAL A 239 -0.05 27.82 -4.52
CA VAL A 239 1.19 27.11 -4.85
C VAL A 239 1.94 26.70 -3.59
N ASP A 240 2.02 27.57 -2.59
CA ASP A 240 2.64 27.25 -1.30
C ASP A 240 1.86 26.19 -0.52
N ASP A 241 0.52 26.25 -0.52
CA ASP A 241 -0.32 25.23 0.09
C ASP A 241 -0.11 23.85 -0.55
N VAL A 242 -0.06 23.80 -1.89
CA VAL A 242 0.25 22.57 -2.63
C VAL A 242 1.64 22.04 -2.26
N ARG A 243 2.64 22.91 -2.10
CA ARG A 243 3.98 22.51 -1.66
C ARG A 243 3.95 21.87 -0.27
N LEU A 244 3.29 22.49 0.70
CA LEU A 244 3.16 21.95 2.06
C LEU A 244 2.41 20.61 2.08
N ALA A 245 1.35 20.48 1.27
CA ALA A 245 0.63 19.23 1.11
C ALA A 245 1.52 18.11 0.57
N LEU A 246 2.34 18.40 -0.45
CA LEU A 246 3.29 17.45 -1.03
C LEU A 246 4.37 17.03 -0.02
N GLU A 247 4.90 17.96 0.78
CA GLU A 247 5.85 17.63 1.86
C GLU A 247 5.23 16.71 2.92
N SER A 248 3.96 16.93 3.29
CA SER A 248 3.24 16.03 4.19
C SER A 248 3.00 14.67 3.57
N GLN A 249 2.70 14.64 2.27
CA GLN A 249 2.48 13.42 1.54
C GLN A 249 3.74 12.54 1.55
N VAL A 250 4.93 13.12 1.34
CA VAL A 250 6.22 12.42 1.41
C VAL A 250 6.43 11.76 2.78
N ARG A 251 6.16 12.47 3.89
CA ARG A 251 6.28 11.90 5.24
C ARG A 251 5.36 10.70 5.45
N ASN A 252 4.11 10.79 5.01
CA ASN A 252 3.17 9.67 5.12
C ASN A 252 3.68 8.43 4.36
N PHE A 253 4.46 8.60 3.28
CA PHE A 253 5.05 7.47 2.57
C PHE A 253 6.21 6.81 3.29
N GLU A 254 7.01 7.58 4.03
CA GLU A 254 8.04 7.01 4.88
C GLU A 254 7.43 6.06 5.92
N ASP A 255 6.28 6.42 6.48
CA ASP A 255 5.52 5.56 7.40
C ASP A 255 5.03 4.27 6.72
N VAL A 256 4.47 4.39 5.51
CA VAL A 256 4.05 3.21 4.73
C VAL A 256 5.24 2.29 4.44
N ILE A 257 6.39 2.83 4.06
CA ILE A 257 7.61 2.04 3.82
C ILE A 257 8.03 1.27 5.08
N GLN A 258 7.98 1.90 6.25
CA GLN A 258 8.28 1.23 7.53
C GLN A 258 7.27 0.12 7.84
N MET A 259 5.98 0.37 7.63
CA MET A 259 4.93 -0.66 7.79
C MET A 259 5.18 -1.84 6.86
N MET A 260 5.56 -1.59 5.61
CA MET A 260 5.89 -2.63 4.64
C MET A 260 7.08 -3.48 5.08
N GLN A 261 8.11 -2.89 5.68
CA GLN A 261 9.23 -3.64 6.26
C GLN A 261 8.77 -4.54 7.41
N SER A 262 7.91 -4.03 8.29
CA SER A 262 7.32 -4.84 9.37
C SER A 262 6.53 -6.04 8.83
N ILE A 263 5.72 -5.83 7.78
CA ILE A 263 4.97 -6.91 7.12
C ILE A 263 5.91 -7.94 6.50
N LYS A 264 7.01 -7.52 5.85
CA LYS A 264 8.03 -8.46 5.33
C LYS A 264 8.59 -9.35 6.44
N THR A 265 8.90 -8.79 7.61
CA THR A 265 9.37 -9.57 8.78
C THR A 265 8.30 -10.52 9.32
N MET A 266 7.03 -10.10 9.35
CA MET A 266 5.92 -10.96 9.75
C MET A 266 5.75 -12.16 8.81
N VAL A 267 5.85 -11.94 7.49
CA VAL A 267 5.81 -13.03 6.49
C VAL A 267 6.95 -14.02 6.69
N ALA A 268 8.18 -13.54 6.94
CA ALA A 268 9.31 -14.41 7.26
C ALA A 268 9.06 -15.25 8.53
N THR A 269 8.44 -14.64 9.55
CA THR A 269 8.07 -15.34 10.79
C THR A 269 6.98 -16.39 10.56
N LEU A 270 5.97 -16.09 9.74
CA LEU A 270 4.91 -17.05 9.36
C LEU A 270 5.48 -18.26 8.64
N ASN A 271 6.43 -18.06 7.72
CA ASN A 271 7.10 -19.16 7.04
C ASN A 271 7.85 -20.06 8.02
N GLN A 272 8.62 -19.48 8.95
CA GLN A 272 9.31 -20.24 10.00
C GLN A 272 8.35 -20.98 10.94
N LEU A 273 7.20 -20.38 11.27
CA LEU A 273 6.19 -21.03 12.10
C LEU A 273 5.55 -22.21 11.36
N SER A 274 5.26 -22.05 10.07
CA SER A 274 4.71 -23.10 9.22
C SER A 274 5.64 -24.31 9.12
N GLU A 275 6.96 -24.10 9.08
CA GLU A 275 7.92 -25.21 9.08
C GLU A 275 7.87 -26.06 10.36
N LYS A 276 7.52 -25.45 11.50
CA LYS A 276 7.41 -26.13 12.79
C LYS A 276 6.10 -26.91 12.96
N LEU A 277 5.05 -26.56 12.22
CA LEU A 277 3.75 -27.24 12.20
C LEU A 277 3.80 -28.54 11.39
#